data_AF-A0A820Z3U1-F1
#
_entry.id   AF-A0A820Z3U1-F1
#
_cell.length_a   1.000
_cell.length_b   1.000
_cell.length_c   1.000
_cell.angle_alpha   90.00
_cell.angle_beta   90.00
_cell.angle_gamma   90.00
#
_symmetry.space_group_name_H-M   'P 1'
#
loop_
_entity.id
_entity.type
_entity.pdbx_description
1 polymer ?
#
loop_
_entity_poly.entity_id
_entity_poly.type
_entity_poly.pdbx_seq_one_letter_code
_entity_poly.pdbx_strand_id
1 'polypeptide(L)'
;MSLQITKNKHFDFDDLLSLVQLLVTPLTVISHAIEYVMFQMVLWYDLYIYTPLQIHLSPYMARIPRFIRIGDKTVTVFNANIVTYSRTLLIIPIAWCLKYNYPILACLLVLIHDFLDHVDGIVAKVQKRLYGENIDDPVLGGFMDAFCDKIVNVFCLWTIIQETHFAQTSIFLSIVFVLVCYTIIGLETAIGVVRVQDYFYASLNKNKTSSQNSTAAAMTGKLKEKLESMGLAFLCLSTGYLSPFNHWSGITGMICFSLTIRLAYASLMQKFQARETITETKKTIIDDSTSETISSSVPSVNKTIGIINVYNSSTDTKSRKRAMTLDTLLRENEKQKRLNTQSSHSSSNAGSTSSITNGGVSPNLPKGTLNPLVNHINNIEEEESDRCSSTSSSEDQQDYSYAIQRSSSLPAMWIDGRADKVYTIGCFDLFHEGHRLLLQRMKQFGREVIVGVHDSRSIQKLKNRVPIDGTETRMLNVKRYADEVYCVAGTDPSNFVKCIVHLRENETALYVRGDDMADFPSRHVVEELMPVKFLPYTNGVSSTKLRQELFSHVKSDDMEHLEKIN
;
A
#
# COMPACT_ATOMS: atom_id res chain seq x y z
N MET A 1 2.37 32.05 -72.42
CA MET A 1 2.86 32.21 -71.03
C MET A 1 1.85 31.51 -70.13
N SER A 2 2.21 30.37 -69.53
CA SER A 2 1.26 29.52 -68.80
C SER A 2 1.06 30.03 -67.36
N LEU A 3 -0.19 30.25 -66.94
CA LEU A 3 -0.48 30.40 -65.52
C LEU A 3 -0.25 29.06 -64.83
N GLN A 4 0.73 29.00 -63.93
CA GLN A 4 0.83 27.90 -62.97
C GLN A 4 -0.28 28.08 -61.93
N ILE A 5 -1.32 27.25 -62.02
CA ILE A 5 -2.20 26.99 -60.89
C ILE A 5 -1.35 26.27 -59.84
N THR A 6 -1.03 26.94 -58.74
CA THR A 6 -0.38 26.34 -57.58
C THR A 6 -1.31 25.27 -57.00
N LYS A 7 -0.93 23.99 -57.20
CA LYS A 7 -1.70 22.85 -56.73
C LYS A 7 -1.92 22.91 -55.22
N ASN A 8 -3.04 22.34 -54.79
CA ASN A 8 -3.36 22.04 -53.39
C ASN A 8 -2.11 21.60 -52.62
N LYS A 9 -1.86 22.21 -51.45
CA LYS A 9 -1.25 21.45 -50.36
C LYS A 9 -2.20 20.30 -50.04
N HIS A 10 -1.70 19.07 -50.03
CA HIS A 10 -2.35 18.05 -49.23
C HIS A 10 -2.30 18.53 -47.77
N PHE A 11 -3.43 18.45 -47.07
CA PHE A 11 -3.46 18.59 -45.63
C PHE A 11 -3.13 17.19 -45.09
N ASP A 12 -1.88 16.95 -44.76
CA ASP A 12 -1.41 15.60 -44.47
C ASP A 12 -2.01 15.06 -43.16
N PHE A 13 -2.20 13.74 -43.12
CA PHE A 13 -2.75 13.09 -41.93
C PHE A 13 -1.81 13.23 -40.72
N ASP A 14 -0.50 13.37 -40.97
CA ASP A 14 0.53 13.60 -39.96
C ASP A 14 0.55 15.06 -39.45
N ASP A 15 0.18 16.05 -40.28
CA ASP A 15 -0.07 17.43 -39.83
C ASP A 15 -1.29 17.47 -38.88
N LEU A 16 -2.36 16.73 -39.21
CA LEU A 16 -3.52 16.59 -38.33
C LEU A 16 -3.16 15.86 -37.03
N LEU A 17 -2.40 14.76 -37.12
CA LEU A 17 -2.01 13.94 -35.97
C LEU A 17 -1.07 14.70 -35.02
N SER A 18 -0.10 15.44 -35.55
CA SER A 18 0.83 16.25 -34.75
C SER A 18 0.13 17.46 -34.11
N LEU A 19 -0.82 18.11 -34.80
CA LEU A 19 -1.65 19.17 -34.22
C LEU A 19 -2.59 18.64 -33.12
N VAL A 20 -3.15 17.43 -33.30
CA VAL A 20 -3.90 16.73 -32.25
C VAL A 20 -2.98 16.38 -31.07
N GLN A 21 -1.77 15.87 -31.29
CA GLN A 21 -0.80 15.61 -30.21
C GLN A 21 -0.40 16.88 -29.46
N LEU A 22 -0.24 18.02 -30.15
CA LEU A 22 0.07 19.32 -29.55
C LEU A 22 -1.06 19.85 -28.67
N LEU A 23 -2.32 19.50 -28.95
CA LEU A 23 -3.48 19.82 -28.10
C LEU A 23 -3.71 18.79 -26.98
N VAL A 24 -3.44 17.51 -27.24
CA VAL A 24 -3.65 16.41 -26.28
C VAL A 24 -2.55 16.39 -25.21
N THR A 25 -1.30 16.73 -25.52
CA THR A 25 -0.19 16.72 -24.55
C THR A 25 -0.37 17.69 -23.36
N PRO A 26 -0.77 18.97 -23.51
CA PRO A 26 -1.07 19.80 -22.34
C PRO A 26 -2.30 19.30 -21.57
N LEU A 27 -3.32 18.76 -22.24
CA LEU A 27 -4.49 18.17 -21.60
C LEU A 27 -4.12 16.93 -20.76
N THR A 28 -3.23 16.05 -21.24
CA THR A 28 -2.79 14.89 -20.46
C THR A 28 -1.87 15.29 -19.32
N VAL A 29 -0.99 16.29 -19.45
CA VAL A 29 -0.22 16.84 -18.32
C VAL A 29 -1.14 17.41 -17.24
N ILE A 30 -2.16 18.17 -17.62
CA ILE A 30 -3.18 18.69 -16.69
C ILE A 30 -3.97 17.55 -16.02
N SER A 31 -4.34 16.51 -16.76
CA SER A 31 -4.98 15.30 -16.20
C SER A 31 -4.11 14.66 -15.11
N HIS A 32 -2.83 14.37 -15.40
CA HIS A 32 -1.93 13.76 -14.43
C HIS A 32 -1.67 14.65 -13.20
N ALA A 33 -1.66 15.98 -13.36
CA ALA A 33 -1.59 16.91 -12.23
C ALA A 33 -2.85 16.87 -11.34
N ILE A 34 -4.04 16.87 -11.95
CA ILE A 34 -5.31 16.71 -11.23
C ILE A 34 -5.36 15.36 -10.51
N GLU A 35 -4.98 14.28 -11.17
CA GLU A 35 -4.89 12.93 -10.59
C GLU A 35 -3.92 12.89 -9.41
N TYR A 36 -2.74 13.52 -9.50
CA TYR A 36 -1.80 13.59 -8.39
C TYR A 36 -2.43 14.28 -7.16
N VAL A 37 -3.14 15.39 -7.36
CA VAL A 37 -3.90 16.06 -6.28
C VAL A 37 -4.99 15.15 -5.73
N MET A 38 -5.76 14.48 -6.58
CA MET A 38 -6.77 13.51 -6.15
C MET A 38 -6.15 12.32 -5.38
N PHE A 39 -4.96 11.83 -5.75
CA PHE A 39 -4.21 10.82 -5.00
C PHE A 39 -3.59 11.33 -3.69
N GLN A 40 -3.42 12.65 -3.51
CA GLN A 40 -3.17 13.23 -2.18
C GLN A 40 -4.46 13.22 -1.36
N MET A 41 -5.58 13.68 -1.94
CA MET A 41 -6.88 13.75 -1.26
C MET A 41 -7.41 12.38 -0.82
N VAL A 42 -7.29 11.33 -1.65
CA VAL A 42 -7.65 9.95 -1.27
C VAL A 42 -6.73 9.40 -0.17
N LEU A 43 -5.44 9.73 -0.18
CA LEU A 43 -4.54 9.35 0.92
C LEU A 43 -4.90 10.08 2.22
N TRP A 44 -5.32 11.35 2.13
CA TRP A 44 -5.80 12.13 3.28
C TRP A 44 -7.14 11.58 3.80
N TYR A 45 -8.06 11.20 2.92
CA TYR A 45 -9.30 10.50 3.28
C TYR A 45 -9.02 9.18 4.02
N ASP A 46 -8.13 8.34 3.48
CA ASP A 46 -7.69 7.09 4.11
C ASP A 46 -7.15 7.31 5.54
N LEU A 47 -6.37 8.39 5.74
CA LEU A 47 -5.68 8.69 7.01
C LEU A 47 -6.57 9.41 8.04
N TYR A 48 -7.40 10.38 7.62
CA TYR A 48 -8.14 11.28 8.50
C TYR A 48 -9.63 10.95 8.64
N ILE A 49 -10.22 10.19 7.70
CA ILE A 49 -11.63 9.79 7.75
C ILE A 49 -11.74 8.28 7.92
N TYR A 50 -11.25 7.49 6.96
CA TYR A 50 -11.40 6.03 6.99
C TYR A 50 -10.71 5.40 8.20
N THR A 51 -9.47 5.77 8.51
CA THR A 51 -8.76 5.16 9.64
C THR A 51 -9.46 5.46 10.98
N PRO A 52 -9.78 6.72 11.36
CA PRO A 52 -10.55 7.00 12.57
C PRO A 52 -11.93 6.31 12.61
N LEU A 53 -12.64 6.24 11.48
CA LEU A 53 -13.90 5.51 11.37
C LEU A 53 -13.71 4.01 11.65
N GLN A 54 -12.68 3.38 11.06
CA GLN A 54 -12.33 1.98 11.33
C GLN A 54 -12.01 1.75 12.81
N ILE A 55 -11.28 2.66 13.48
CA ILE A 55 -11.02 2.56 14.93
C ILE A 55 -12.34 2.53 15.69
N HIS A 56 -13.22 3.50 15.41
CA HIS A 56 -14.44 3.69 16.19
C HIS A 56 -15.46 2.56 15.97
N LEU A 57 -15.63 2.07 14.73
CA LEU A 57 -16.58 0.98 14.43
C LEU A 57 -16.09 -0.40 14.87
N SER A 58 -14.78 -0.68 14.83
CA SER A 58 -14.23 -2.00 15.19
C SER A 58 -14.77 -2.60 16.51
N PRO A 59 -14.81 -1.88 17.65
CA PRO A 59 -15.34 -2.42 18.91
C PRO A 59 -16.88 -2.57 18.95
N TYR A 60 -17.63 -1.99 18.01
CA TYR A 60 -19.07 -2.29 17.85
C TYR A 60 -19.26 -3.52 16.96
N MET A 61 -18.56 -3.60 15.83
CA MET A 61 -18.59 -4.78 14.94
C MET A 61 -18.15 -6.05 15.68
N ALA A 62 -17.20 -5.95 16.61
CA ALA A 62 -16.74 -7.04 17.45
C ALA A 62 -17.77 -7.54 18.50
N ARG A 63 -18.84 -6.77 18.77
CA ARG A 63 -19.94 -7.15 19.68
C ARG A 63 -21.14 -7.78 18.96
N ILE A 64 -21.24 -7.64 17.64
CA ILE A 64 -22.35 -8.21 16.87
C ILE A 64 -22.14 -9.73 16.77
N PRO A 65 -23.10 -10.57 17.21
CA PRO A 65 -22.95 -12.01 17.18
C PRO A 65 -22.96 -12.52 15.73
N ARG A 66 -21.82 -13.05 15.26
CA ARG A 66 -21.71 -13.67 13.93
C ARG A 66 -22.67 -14.85 13.74
N PHE A 67 -22.89 -15.64 14.80
CA PHE A 67 -23.71 -16.85 14.78
C PHE A 67 -24.85 -16.77 15.78
N ILE A 68 -26.04 -17.25 15.40
CA ILE A 68 -27.17 -17.49 16.30
C ILE A 68 -27.52 -18.98 16.25
N ARG A 69 -27.80 -19.59 17.41
CA ARG A 69 -28.32 -20.96 17.51
C ARG A 69 -29.83 -20.94 17.42
N ILE A 70 -30.38 -21.67 16.46
CA ILE A 70 -31.83 -21.86 16.26
C ILE A 70 -32.07 -23.37 16.31
N GLY A 71 -32.50 -23.85 17.49
CA GLY A 71 -32.40 -25.28 17.81
C GLY A 71 -30.94 -25.76 17.72
N ASP A 72 -30.74 -26.95 17.18
CA ASP A 72 -29.42 -27.58 17.04
C ASP A 72 -28.53 -26.95 15.95
N LYS A 73 -29.05 -26.00 15.16
CA LYS A 73 -28.34 -25.39 14.03
C LYS A 73 -27.77 -24.02 14.37
N THR A 74 -26.46 -23.85 14.17
CA THR A 74 -25.79 -22.56 14.15
C THR A 74 -25.93 -21.90 12.78
N VAL A 75 -26.63 -20.78 12.70
CA VAL A 75 -26.80 -19.98 11.48
C VAL A 75 -25.86 -18.78 11.54
N THR A 76 -25.13 -18.50 10.45
CA THR A 76 -24.36 -17.25 10.29
C THR A 76 -25.35 -16.12 10.01
N VAL A 77 -25.43 -15.14 10.90
CA VAL A 77 -26.36 -14.00 10.82
C VAL A 77 -25.62 -12.71 10.45
N PHE A 78 -24.31 -12.63 10.70
CA PHE A 78 -23.52 -11.43 10.37
C PHE A 78 -22.09 -11.79 9.96
N ASN A 79 -21.75 -11.60 8.68
CA ASN A 79 -20.39 -11.59 8.14
C ASN A 79 -20.24 -10.50 7.06
N ALA A 80 -19.04 -10.31 6.52
CA ALA A 80 -18.78 -9.28 5.50
C ALA A 80 -19.69 -9.45 4.28
N ASN A 81 -19.77 -10.65 3.72
CA ASN A 81 -20.59 -10.95 2.53
C ASN A 81 -22.07 -10.58 2.72
N ILE A 82 -22.65 -10.76 3.92
CA ILE A 82 -24.02 -10.32 4.23
C ILE A 82 -24.17 -8.80 4.14
N VAL A 83 -23.16 -8.03 4.56
CA VAL A 83 -23.14 -6.56 4.41
C VAL A 83 -22.97 -6.18 2.93
N THR A 84 -22.12 -6.89 2.18
CA THR A 84 -21.96 -6.71 0.72
C THR A 84 -23.27 -6.95 -0.05
N TYR A 85 -24.01 -8.02 0.26
CA TYR A 85 -25.34 -8.25 -0.33
C TYR A 85 -26.36 -7.19 0.13
N SER A 86 -26.28 -6.76 1.39
CA SER A 86 -27.18 -5.71 1.93
C SER A 86 -26.96 -4.36 1.25
N ARG A 87 -25.70 -3.96 0.97
CA ARG A 87 -25.40 -2.74 0.20
C ARG A 87 -25.86 -2.87 -1.24
N THR A 88 -25.65 -4.04 -1.87
CA THR A 88 -26.15 -4.32 -3.24
C THR A 88 -27.67 -4.12 -3.36
N LEU A 89 -28.45 -4.56 -2.37
CA LEU A 89 -29.90 -4.43 -2.37
C LEU A 89 -30.42 -2.99 -2.30
N LEU A 90 -29.60 -2.00 -1.89
CA LEU A 90 -29.97 -0.58 -1.90
C LEU A 90 -30.26 -0.03 -3.30
N ILE A 91 -29.85 -0.74 -4.34
CA ILE A 91 -30.16 -0.42 -5.73
C ILE A 91 -31.65 -0.28 -6.00
N ILE A 92 -32.48 -1.07 -5.31
CA ILE A 92 -33.95 -1.06 -5.46
C ILE A 92 -34.55 0.24 -4.88
N PRO A 93 -34.31 0.62 -3.60
CA PRO A 93 -34.78 1.90 -3.09
C PRO A 93 -34.09 3.11 -3.74
N ILE A 94 -32.84 3.03 -4.23
CA ILE A 94 -32.22 4.11 -5.03
C ILE A 94 -33.04 4.34 -6.31
N ALA A 95 -33.28 3.29 -7.11
CA ALA A 95 -34.05 3.40 -8.34
C ALA A 95 -35.50 3.85 -8.09
N TRP A 96 -36.12 3.38 -7.00
CA TRP A 96 -37.43 3.86 -6.55
C TRP A 96 -37.40 5.36 -6.21
N CYS A 97 -36.40 5.84 -5.47
CA CYS A 97 -36.29 7.25 -5.11
C CYS A 97 -36.06 8.14 -6.33
N LEU A 98 -35.27 7.71 -7.32
CA LEU A 98 -35.11 8.44 -8.57
C LEU A 98 -36.44 8.54 -9.33
N LYS A 99 -37.12 7.40 -9.56
CA LYS A 99 -38.37 7.32 -10.33
C LYS A 99 -39.55 8.10 -9.72
N TYR A 100 -39.60 8.26 -8.40
CA TYR A 100 -40.62 9.06 -7.71
C TYR A 100 -40.13 10.48 -7.36
N ASN A 101 -39.04 10.95 -7.99
CA ASN A 101 -38.47 12.29 -7.82
C ASN A 101 -38.14 12.67 -6.36
N TYR A 102 -37.42 11.79 -5.67
CA TYR A 102 -36.78 12.01 -4.37
C TYR A 102 -35.24 12.03 -4.50
N PRO A 103 -34.65 12.99 -5.25
CA PRO A 103 -33.22 13.01 -5.61
C PRO A 103 -32.28 13.08 -4.39
N ILE A 104 -32.69 13.79 -3.34
CA ILE A 104 -31.94 13.90 -2.08
C ILE A 104 -31.86 12.54 -1.36
N LEU A 105 -32.96 11.78 -1.37
CA LEU A 105 -32.99 10.45 -0.74
C LEU A 105 -32.22 9.42 -1.57
N ALA A 106 -32.30 9.49 -2.92
CA ALA A 106 -31.47 8.68 -3.80
C ALA A 106 -29.97 8.93 -3.57
N CYS A 107 -29.55 10.21 -3.48
CA CYS A 107 -28.18 10.59 -3.15
C CYS A 107 -27.74 10.06 -1.77
N LEU A 108 -28.58 10.23 -0.73
CA LEU A 108 -28.30 9.73 0.61
C LEU A 108 -28.18 8.20 0.65
N LEU A 109 -28.97 7.47 -0.14
CA LEU A 109 -28.85 6.01 -0.27
C LEU A 109 -27.57 5.58 -1.00
N VAL A 110 -27.10 6.33 -2.01
CA VAL A 110 -25.78 6.11 -2.63
C VAL A 110 -24.64 6.35 -1.63
N LEU A 111 -24.74 7.38 -0.79
CA LEU A 111 -23.76 7.63 0.28
C LEU A 111 -23.80 6.54 1.36
N ILE A 112 -24.96 5.95 1.65
CA ILE A 112 -25.07 4.77 2.52
C ILE A 112 -24.45 3.53 1.86
N HIS A 113 -24.60 3.35 0.54
CA HIS A 113 -23.91 2.27 -0.18
C HIS A 113 -22.39 2.36 -0.03
N ASP A 114 -21.81 3.54 -0.26
CA ASP A 114 -20.36 3.81 -0.08
C ASP A 114 -19.90 3.65 1.38
N PHE A 115 -20.76 4.00 2.34
CA PHE A 115 -20.48 3.75 3.75
C PHE A 115 -20.47 2.25 4.07
N LEU A 116 -21.38 1.45 3.51
CA LEU A 116 -21.45 0.02 3.78
C LEU A 116 -20.30 -0.77 3.12
N ASP A 117 -19.78 -0.33 1.98
CA ASP A 117 -18.50 -0.77 1.38
C ASP A 117 -17.36 -0.66 2.41
N HIS A 118 -17.19 0.51 3.02
CA HIS A 118 -16.23 0.69 4.09
C HIS A 118 -16.50 -0.21 5.32
N VAL A 119 -17.76 -0.53 5.62
CA VAL A 119 -18.15 -1.38 6.77
C VAL A 119 -17.86 -2.86 6.52
N ASP A 120 -18.14 -3.42 5.34
CA ASP A 120 -17.91 -4.85 5.11
C ASP A 120 -16.41 -5.21 5.18
N GLY A 121 -15.54 -4.34 4.66
CA GLY A 121 -14.09 -4.42 4.83
C GLY A 121 -13.61 -4.24 6.28
N ILE A 122 -14.35 -3.54 7.14
CA ILE A 122 -14.09 -3.50 8.59
C ILE A 122 -14.53 -4.81 9.25
N VAL A 123 -15.72 -5.32 8.92
CA VAL A 123 -16.25 -6.59 9.43
C VAL A 123 -15.33 -7.75 9.08
N ALA A 124 -14.83 -7.83 7.84
CA ALA A 124 -13.86 -8.82 7.41
C ALA A 124 -12.59 -8.81 8.28
N LYS A 125 -11.98 -7.62 8.48
CA LYS A 125 -10.78 -7.45 9.31
C LYS A 125 -11.03 -7.84 10.78
N VAL A 126 -12.19 -7.48 11.33
CA VAL A 126 -12.56 -7.76 12.73
C VAL A 126 -12.84 -9.25 12.93
N GLN A 127 -13.64 -9.89 12.06
CA GLN A 127 -13.98 -11.30 12.19
C GLN A 127 -12.78 -12.21 11.93
N LYS A 128 -11.91 -11.86 10.97
CA LYS A 128 -10.62 -12.54 10.75
C LYS A 128 -9.73 -12.52 12.01
N ARG A 129 -9.74 -11.42 12.77
CA ARG A 129 -9.02 -11.31 14.06
C ARG A 129 -9.68 -12.11 15.19
N LEU A 130 -11.01 -12.14 15.26
CA LEU A 130 -11.75 -12.77 16.36
C LEU A 130 -11.84 -14.29 16.24
N TYR A 131 -11.94 -14.82 15.02
CA TYR A 131 -12.25 -16.24 14.79
C TYR A 131 -11.14 -17.00 14.02
N GLY A 132 -10.31 -16.31 13.22
CA GLY A 132 -9.21 -16.91 12.45
C GLY A 132 -9.27 -16.67 10.94
N GLU A 133 -8.25 -17.14 10.21
CA GLU A 133 -8.08 -16.82 8.78
C GLU A 133 -8.96 -17.62 7.81
N ASN A 134 -9.38 -18.84 8.17
CA ASN A 134 -9.97 -19.82 7.25
C ASN A 134 -11.52 -19.95 7.37
N ILE A 135 -12.22 -18.84 7.65
CA ILE A 135 -13.62 -18.88 8.13
C ILE A 135 -14.66 -18.33 7.14
N ASP A 136 -14.26 -17.41 6.27
CA ASP A 136 -14.94 -17.13 5.01
C ASP A 136 -13.92 -17.36 3.90
N ASP A 137 -14.34 -17.84 2.74
CA ASP A 137 -13.45 -17.97 1.57
C ASP A 137 -13.04 -16.54 1.11
N PRO A 138 -11.75 -16.16 1.21
CA PRO A 138 -11.32 -14.80 0.91
C PRO A 138 -11.32 -14.50 -0.60
N VAL A 139 -11.25 -15.54 -1.44
CA VAL A 139 -11.32 -15.42 -2.91
C VAL A 139 -12.77 -15.16 -3.33
N LEU A 140 -13.73 -15.86 -2.71
CA LEU A 140 -15.16 -15.62 -2.89
C LEU A 140 -15.57 -14.25 -2.33
N GLY A 141 -15.12 -13.88 -1.13
CA GLY A 141 -15.43 -12.60 -0.50
C GLY A 141 -14.95 -11.41 -1.34
N GLY A 142 -13.66 -11.37 -1.68
CA GLY A 142 -13.07 -10.30 -2.50
C GLY A 142 -13.51 -10.31 -3.97
N PHE A 143 -14.11 -11.39 -4.46
CA PHE A 143 -14.84 -11.40 -5.73
C PHE A 143 -16.22 -10.75 -5.58
N MET A 144 -17.03 -11.20 -4.61
CA MET A 144 -18.40 -10.73 -4.43
C MET A 144 -18.44 -9.22 -4.17
N ASP A 145 -17.56 -8.74 -3.29
CA ASP A 145 -17.28 -7.33 -3.03
C ASP A 145 -17.13 -6.52 -4.33
N ALA A 146 -16.03 -6.75 -5.06
CA ALA A 146 -15.69 -6.01 -6.26
C ALA A 146 -16.58 -6.29 -7.50
N PHE A 147 -17.49 -7.26 -7.44
CA PHE A 147 -18.50 -7.54 -8.47
C PHE A 147 -19.82 -6.83 -8.16
N CYS A 148 -20.24 -6.82 -6.89
CA CYS A 148 -21.44 -6.14 -6.43
C CYS A 148 -21.38 -4.63 -6.68
N ASP A 149 -20.24 -3.99 -6.43
CA ASP A 149 -20.04 -2.56 -6.77
C ASP A 149 -20.36 -2.24 -8.23
N LYS A 150 -19.98 -3.13 -9.16
CA LYS A 150 -20.10 -2.82 -10.59
C LYS A 150 -21.52 -3.11 -11.11
N ILE A 151 -22.24 -4.03 -10.47
CA ILE A 151 -23.70 -4.13 -10.61
C ILE A 151 -24.36 -2.83 -10.12
N VAL A 152 -24.05 -2.36 -8.90
CA VAL A 152 -24.66 -1.16 -8.33
C VAL A 152 -24.39 0.06 -9.22
N ASN A 153 -23.14 0.28 -9.63
CA ASN A 153 -22.77 1.42 -10.46
C ASN A 153 -23.46 1.40 -11.84
N VAL A 154 -23.48 0.25 -12.53
CA VAL A 154 -24.11 0.12 -13.86
C VAL A 154 -25.62 0.41 -13.81
N PHE A 155 -26.35 -0.21 -12.89
CA PHE A 155 -27.80 -0.08 -12.82
C PHE A 155 -28.24 1.27 -12.25
N CYS A 156 -27.53 1.83 -11.25
CA CYS A 156 -27.81 3.19 -10.77
C CYS A 156 -27.59 4.22 -11.88
N LEU A 157 -26.49 4.12 -12.64
CA LEU A 157 -26.21 5.04 -13.74
C LEU A 157 -27.21 4.87 -14.90
N TRP A 158 -27.64 3.63 -15.18
CA TRP A 158 -28.74 3.37 -16.12
C TRP A 158 -30.04 4.07 -15.68
N THR A 159 -30.46 3.93 -14.41
CA THR A 159 -31.67 4.62 -13.93
C THR A 159 -31.53 6.13 -13.97
N ILE A 160 -30.36 6.69 -13.64
CA ILE A 160 -30.08 8.13 -13.79
C ILE A 160 -30.29 8.58 -15.25
N ILE A 161 -29.82 7.84 -16.25
CA ILE A 161 -30.03 8.18 -17.68
C ILE A 161 -31.54 8.23 -18.02
N GLN A 162 -32.33 7.28 -17.51
CA GLN A 162 -33.78 7.19 -17.81
C GLN A 162 -34.59 8.31 -17.14
N GLU A 163 -34.25 8.68 -15.90
CA GLU A 163 -35.01 9.66 -15.09
C GLU A 163 -34.45 11.10 -15.21
N THR A 164 -33.38 11.34 -15.99
CA THR A 164 -32.82 12.71 -16.19
C THR A 164 -33.64 13.50 -17.22
N HIS A 165 -34.10 14.68 -16.82
CA HIS A 165 -34.75 15.63 -17.73
C HIS A 165 -33.72 16.45 -18.53
N PHE A 166 -33.85 16.49 -19.86
CA PHE A 166 -33.01 17.27 -20.77
C PHE A 166 -33.73 18.49 -21.37
N ALA A 167 -34.86 18.91 -20.79
CA ALA A 167 -35.81 19.86 -21.39
C ALA A 167 -35.23 21.27 -21.63
N GLN A 168 -34.19 21.65 -20.88
CA GLN A 168 -33.46 22.92 -21.05
C GLN A 168 -31.98 22.72 -21.44
N THR A 169 -31.60 21.50 -21.84
CA THR A 169 -30.22 21.14 -22.21
C THR A 169 -30.03 21.21 -23.73
N SER A 170 -28.89 21.71 -24.20
CA SER A 170 -28.59 21.70 -25.65
C SER A 170 -28.36 20.26 -26.15
N ILE A 171 -28.79 19.96 -27.37
CA ILE A 171 -28.70 18.60 -27.96
C ILE A 171 -27.27 18.04 -27.87
N PHE A 172 -26.26 18.87 -28.17
CA PHE A 172 -24.85 18.51 -28.02
C PHE A 172 -24.49 18.08 -26.59
N LEU A 173 -24.92 18.86 -25.58
CA LEU A 173 -24.56 18.61 -24.19
C LEU A 173 -25.33 17.40 -23.60
N SER A 174 -26.57 17.16 -24.07
CA SER A 174 -27.32 15.93 -23.80
C SER A 174 -26.64 14.70 -24.40
N ILE A 175 -26.13 14.79 -25.64
CA ILE A 175 -25.34 13.72 -26.27
C ILE A 175 -24.07 13.44 -25.47
N VAL A 176 -23.33 14.48 -25.04
CA VAL A 176 -22.13 14.32 -24.19
C VAL A 176 -22.46 13.64 -22.87
N PHE A 177 -23.54 14.05 -22.18
CA PHE A 177 -24.01 13.39 -20.95
C PHE A 177 -24.24 11.89 -21.17
N VAL A 178 -25.05 11.55 -22.18
CA VAL A 178 -25.45 10.17 -22.48
C VAL A 178 -24.25 9.32 -22.91
N LEU A 179 -23.33 9.86 -23.74
CA LEU A 179 -22.11 9.15 -24.15
C LEU A 179 -21.16 8.86 -22.98
N VAL A 180 -20.93 9.83 -22.08
CA VAL A 180 -20.09 9.63 -20.89
C VAL A 180 -20.68 8.53 -20.00
N CYS A 181 -21.99 8.59 -19.74
CA CYS A 181 -22.66 7.62 -18.88
C CYS A 181 -22.64 6.20 -19.49
N TYR A 182 -22.92 6.05 -20.79
CA TYR A 182 -22.79 4.75 -21.47
C TYR A 182 -21.34 4.24 -21.56
N THR A 183 -20.35 5.12 -21.69
CA THR A 183 -18.93 4.73 -21.67
C THR A 183 -18.55 4.12 -20.31
N ILE A 184 -19.00 4.72 -19.20
CA ILE A 184 -18.81 4.16 -17.85
C ILE A 184 -19.55 2.82 -17.71
N ILE A 185 -20.82 2.72 -18.14
CA ILE A 185 -21.59 1.46 -18.11
C ILE A 185 -20.84 0.34 -18.85
N GLY A 186 -20.29 0.63 -20.04
CA GLY A 186 -19.51 -0.32 -20.82
C GLY A 186 -18.21 -0.76 -20.13
N LEU A 187 -17.46 0.19 -19.57
CA LEU A 187 -16.21 -0.08 -18.86
C LEU A 187 -16.44 -0.92 -17.58
N GLU A 188 -17.46 -0.59 -16.79
CA GLU A 188 -17.77 -1.34 -15.56
C GLU A 188 -18.36 -2.71 -15.85
N THR A 189 -19.13 -2.87 -16.94
CA THR A 189 -19.56 -4.18 -17.42
C THR A 189 -18.36 -5.04 -17.84
N ALA A 190 -17.41 -4.48 -18.60
CA ALA A 190 -16.20 -5.19 -19.02
C ALA A 190 -15.32 -5.58 -17.81
N ILE A 191 -15.12 -4.67 -16.85
CA ILE A 191 -14.38 -4.94 -15.62
C ILE A 191 -15.10 -5.99 -14.76
N GLY A 192 -16.44 -5.97 -14.70
CA GLY A 192 -17.25 -7.00 -14.03
C GLY A 192 -17.07 -8.38 -14.64
N VAL A 193 -17.14 -8.51 -15.97
CA VAL A 193 -16.85 -9.79 -16.69
C VAL A 193 -15.43 -10.27 -16.41
N VAL A 194 -14.45 -9.37 -16.41
CA VAL A 194 -13.06 -9.68 -16.04
C VAL A 194 -12.97 -10.18 -14.59
N ARG A 195 -13.65 -9.56 -13.61
CA ARG A 195 -13.70 -10.03 -12.21
C ARG A 195 -14.30 -11.44 -12.08
N VAL A 196 -15.39 -11.74 -12.80
CA VAL A 196 -16.02 -13.08 -12.82
C VAL A 196 -15.05 -14.14 -13.35
N GLN A 197 -14.37 -13.84 -14.46
CA GLN A 197 -13.36 -14.72 -15.05
C GLN A 197 -12.13 -14.89 -14.13
N ASP A 198 -11.65 -13.82 -13.50
CA ASP A 198 -10.55 -13.86 -12.52
C ASP A 198 -10.90 -14.78 -11.34
N TYR A 199 -12.14 -14.69 -10.83
CA TYR A 199 -12.64 -15.55 -9.75
C TYR A 199 -12.70 -17.03 -10.15
N PHE A 200 -13.29 -17.36 -11.30
CA PHE A 200 -13.33 -18.76 -11.75
C PHE A 200 -11.93 -19.33 -11.99
N TYR A 201 -11.01 -18.53 -12.56
CA TYR A 201 -9.62 -18.95 -12.75
C TYR A 201 -8.91 -19.20 -11.41
N ALA A 202 -9.10 -18.36 -10.39
CA ALA A 202 -8.53 -18.57 -9.06
C ALA A 202 -9.17 -19.76 -8.33
N SER A 203 -10.50 -19.91 -8.42
CA SER A 203 -11.26 -20.97 -7.75
C SER A 203 -10.96 -22.37 -8.30
N LEU A 204 -10.58 -22.47 -9.59
CA LEU A 204 -10.07 -23.71 -10.19
C LEU A 204 -8.58 -23.98 -9.84
N ASN A 205 -7.77 -22.95 -9.62
CA ASN A 205 -6.32 -23.06 -9.41
C ASN A 205 -5.89 -22.81 -7.95
N LYS A 206 -6.56 -23.45 -6.98
CA LYS A 206 -6.44 -23.18 -5.52
C LYS A 206 -5.04 -23.26 -4.89
N ASN A 207 -4.02 -23.72 -5.61
CA ASN A 207 -2.65 -23.87 -5.13
C ASN A 207 -1.71 -22.69 -5.47
N LYS A 208 -2.20 -21.58 -6.05
CA LYS A 208 -1.38 -20.37 -6.26
C LYS A 208 -1.91 -19.16 -5.49
N THR A 209 -1.13 -18.70 -4.51
CA THR A 209 -1.30 -17.41 -3.86
C THR A 209 -1.20 -16.28 -4.89
N SER A 210 -2.20 -15.41 -4.94
CA SER A 210 -2.17 -14.23 -5.80
C SER A 210 -1.03 -13.30 -5.40
N SER A 211 -0.18 -12.90 -6.35
CA SER A 211 0.80 -11.85 -6.11
C SER A 211 0.10 -10.55 -5.72
N GLN A 212 0.72 -9.77 -4.83
CA GLN A 212 0.23 -8.44 -4.49
C GLN A 212 0.30 -7.54 -5.73
N ASN A 213 -0.84 -6.94 -6.10
CA ASN A 213 -0.87 -5.88 -7.12
C ASN A 213 0.06 -4.73 -6.72
N SER A 214 0.63 -4.03 -7.70
CA SER A 214 1.47 -2.87 -7.42
C SER A 214 0.70 -1.81 -6.64
N THR A 215 1.40 -1.11 -5.75
CA THR A 215 0.80 -0.07 -4.88
C THR A 215 0.14 1.05 -5.70
N ALA A 216 0.67 1.35 -6.88
CA ALA A 216 0.06 2.26 -7.85
C ALA A 216 -1.29 1.75 -8.36
N ALA A 217 -1.37 0.50 -8.85
CA ALA A 217 -2.63 -0.09 -9.33
C ALA A 217 -3.71 -0.12 -8.23
N ALA A 218 -3.31 -0.43 -6.99
CA ALA A 218 -4.20 -0.41 -5.83
C ALA A 218 -4.75 0.99 -5.51
N MET A 219 -3.95 2.05 -5.63
CA MET A 219 -4.44 3.42 -5.44
C MET A 219 -5.29 3.91 -6.62
N THR A 220 -4.97 3.53 -7.86
CA THR A 220 -5.78 3.85 -9.05
C THR A 220 -7.18 3.26 -8.95
N GLY A 221 -7.33 2.02 -8.46
CA GLY A 221 -8.62 1.40 -8.18
C GLY A 221 -9.43 2.21 -7.16
N LYS A 222 -8.85 2.46 -5.97
CA LYS A 222 -9.49 3.26 -4.91
C LYS A 222 -9.96 4.64 -5.38
N LEU A 223 -9.12 5.37 -6.11
CA LEU A 223 -9.48 6.70 -6.61
C LEU A 223 -10.64 6.63 -7.59
N LYS A 224 -10.60 5.67 -8.53
CA LYS A 224 -11.71 5.42 -9.46
C LYS A 224 -13.01 5.13 -8.70
N GLU A 225 -12.99 4.20 -7.76
CA GLU A 225 -14.17 3.78 -6.99
C GLU A 225 -14.82 4.94 -6.21
N LYS A 226 -14.03 5.83 -5.61
CA LYS A 226 -14.57 7.02 -4.93
C LYS A 226 -15.02 8.14 -5.90
N LEU A 227 -14.44 8.25 -7.09
CA LEU A 227 -14.96 9.14 -8.14
C LEU A 227 -16.28 8.63 -8.76
N GLU A 228 -16.45 7.31 -8.90
CA GLU A 228 -17.72 6.69 -9.33
C GLU A 228 -18.83 6.98 -8.33
N SER A 229 -18.57 6.68 -7.06
CA SER A 229 -19.50 6.88 -5.94
C SER A 229 -19.94 8.35 -5.81
N MET A 230 -18.97 9.28 -5.84
CA MET A 230 -19.23 10.71 -5.83
C MET A 230 -19.96 11.20 -7.09
N GLY A 231 -19.64 10.63 -8.25
CA GLY A 231 -20.33 10.88 -9.51
C GLY A 231 -21.81 10.48 -9.46
N LEU A 232 -22.12 9.28 -8.99
CA LEU A 232 -23.48 8.80 -8.80
C LEU A 232 -24.27 9.68 -7.82
N ALA A 233 -23.70 9.99 -6.66
CA ALA A 233 -24.37 10.81 -5.64
C ALA A 233 -24.74 12.21 -6.17
N PHE A 234 -23.82 12.87 -6.88
CA PHE A 234 -24.08 14.19 -7.46
C PHE A 234 -25.01 14.17 -8.68
N LEU A 235 -24.96 13.13 -9.51
CA LEU A 235 -25.96 12.96 -10.58
C LEU A 235 -27.35 12.63 -10.03
N CYS A 236 -27.48 11.83 -8.95
CA CYS A 236 -28.75 11.61 -8.25
C CYS A 236 -29.38 12.91 -7.74
N LEU A 237 -28.58 13.90 -7.31
CA LEU A 237 -29.09 15.23 -6.98
C LEU A 237 -29.54 16.02 -8.22
N SER A 238 -28.96 15.76 -9.40
CA SER A 238 -29.24 16.51 -10.62
C SER A 238 -30.55 16.13 -11.32
N THR A 239 -31.11 14.93 -11.08
CA THR A 239 -32.37 14.48 -11.69
C THR A 239 -33.58 15.30 -11.27
N GLY A 240 -33.52 15.95 -10.10
CA GLY A 240 -34.58 16.86 -9.61
C GLY A 240 -34.72 18.18 -10.38
N TYR A 241 -33.92 18.41 -11.43
CA TYR A 241 -33.87 19.65 -12.20
C TYR A 241 -34.21 19.42 -13.68
N LEU A 242 -34.77 20.43 -14.35
CA LEU A 242 -35.19 20.41 -15.77
C LEU A 242 -34.06 20.20 -16.80
N SER A 243 -32.82 20.21 -16.34
CA SER A 243 -31.57 20.03 -17.07
C SER A 243 -30.49 19.75 -16.02
N PRO A 244 -29.70 18.66 -16.12
CA PRO A 244 -28.70 18.33 -15.10
C PRO A 244 -27.61 19.41 -14.98
N PHE A 245 -27.37 20.17 -16.05
CA PHE A 245 -26.37 21.25 -16.09
C PHE A 245 -26.87 22.58 -15.48
N ASN A 246 -28.16 22.69 -15.13
CA ASN A 246 -28.69 23.88 -14.46
C ASN A 246 -28.37 23.90 -12.96
N HIS A 247 -27.88 22.79 -12.39
CA HIS A 247 -27.46 22.69 -11.01
C HIS A 247 -26.00 22.23 -10.93
N TRP A 248 -25.23 22.78 -9.98
CA TRP A 248 -23.80 22.50 -9.84
C TRP A 248 -23.51 21.01 -9.67
N SER A 249 -24.40 20.24 -9.03
CA SER A 249 -24.20 18.81 -8.81
C SER A 249 -24.15 18.00 -10.10
N GLY A 250 -24.96 18.31 -11.12
CA GLY A 250 -24.88 17.60 -12.40
C GLY A 250 -23.57 17.87 -13.13
N ILE A 251 -23.07 19.11 -13.06
CA ILE A 251 -21.75 19.49 -13.57
C ILE A 251 -20.64 18.72 -12.80
N THR A 252 -20.68 18.70 -11.47
CA THR A 252 -19.71 17.98 -10.64
C THR A 252 -19.73 16.48 -10.94
N GLY A 253 -20.90 15.84 -11.02
CA GLY A 253 -21.03 14.41 -11.33
C GLY A 253 -20.48 14.07 -12.71
N MET A 254 -20.75 14.91 -13.72
CA MET A 254 -20.18 14.77 -15.06
C MET A 254 -18.66 14.92 -15.10
N ILE A 255 -18.08 15.82 -14.30
CA ILE A 255 -16.62 15.94 -14.15
C ILE A 255 -16.03 14.68 -13.49
N CYS A 256 -16.66 14.16 -12.43
CA CYS A 256 -16.23 12.93 -11.76
C CYS A 256 -16.21 11.74 -12.72
N PHE A 257 -17.27 11.53 -13.52
CA PHE A 257 -17.29 10.44 -14.50
C PHE A 257 -16.31 10.65 -15.65
N SER A 258 -16.09 11.89 -16.10
CA SER A 258 -15.10 12.20 -17.14
C SER A 258 -13.67 11.83 -16.70
N LEU A 259 -13.30 12.10 -15.44
CA LEU A 259 -12.04 11.65 -14.85
C LEU A 259 -12.01 10.11 -14.66
N THR A 260 -13.15 9.52 -14.30
CA THR A 260 -13.29 8.08 -14.10
C THR A 260 -13.03 7.27 -15.37
N ILE A 261 -13.51 7.70 -16.56
CA ILE A 261 -13.33 6.96 -17.83
C ILE A 261 -11.87 6.54 -18.03
N ARG A 262 -10.92 7.48 -17.86
CA ARG A 262 -9.50 7.21 -18.08
C ARG A 262 -8.89 6.32 -16.99
N LEU A 263 -9.34 6.45 -15.73
CA LEU A 263 -8.92 5.57 -14.62
C LEU A 263 -9.46 4.14 -14.77
N ALA A 264 -10.71 4.00 -15.21
CA ALA A 264 -11.36 2.72 -15.51
C ALA A 264 -10.68 2.02 -16.69
N TYR A 265 -10.39 2.75 -17.78
CA TYR A 265 -9.58 2.23 -18.89
C TYR A 265 -8.20 1.76 -18.43
N ALA A 266 -7.47 2.56 -17.65
CA ALA A 266 -6.15 2.18 -17.12
C ALA A 266 -6.23 0.91 -16.23
N SER A 267 -7.26 0.80 -15.39
CA SER A 267 -7.50 -0.39 -14.56
C SER A 267 -7.81 -1.64 -15.40
N LEU A 268 -8.58 -1.50 -16.49
CA LEU A 268 -8.89 -2.58 -17.41
C LEU A 268 -7.64 -3.03 -18.20
N MET A 269 -6.83 -2.10 -18.69
CA MET A 269 -5.58 -2.41 -19.40
C MET A 269 -4.58 -3.15 -18.49
N GLN A 270 -4.41 -2.71 -17.23
CA GLN A 270 -3.58 -3.41 -16.25
C GLN A 270 -4.05 -4.86 -16.02
N LYS A 271 -5.37 -5.10 -16.04
CA LYS A 271 -5.94 -6.44 -15.91
C LYS A 271 -5.73 -7.32 -17.14
N PHE A 272 -5.71 -6.76 -18.34
CA PHE A 272 -5.35 -7.52 -19.55
C PHE A 272 -3.85 -7.84 -19.60
N GLN A 273 -2.97 -6.87 -19.33
CA GLN A 273 -1.52 -7.09 -19.27
C GLN A 273 -1.13 -8.15 -18.22
N ALA A 274 -1.81 -8.16 -17.07
CA ALA A 274 -1.64 -9.21 -16.04
C ALA A 274 -2.07 -10.61 -16.52
N ARG A 275 -2.96 -10.72 -17.51
CA ARG A 275 -3.40 -11.99 -18.11
C ARG A 275 -2.53 -12.41 -19.29
N GLU A 276 -2.09 -11.47 -20.11
CA GLU A 276 -1.14 -11.68 -21.21
C GLU A 276 0.16 -12.26 -20.65
N THR A 277 0.78 -11.61 -19.65
CA THR A 277 1.99 -12.11 -18.98
C THR A 277 1.83 -13.49 -18.34
N ILE A 278 0.67 -13.82 -17.74
CA ILE A 278 0.36 -15.17 -17.25
C ILE A 278 0.25 -16.18 -18.41
N THR A 279 -0.34 -15.78 -19.53
CA THR A 279 -0.55 -16.63 -20.70
C THR A 279 0.76 -16.88 -21.45
N GLU A 280 1.60 -15.86 -21.63
CA GLU A 280 2.96 -15.95 -22.15
C GLU A 280 3.80 -16.86 -21.27
N THR A 281 3.86 -16.62 -19.95
CA THR A 281 4.60 -17.47 -19.01
C THR A 281 4.17 -18.94 -19.11
N LYS A 282 2.85 -19.19 -19.19
CA LYS A 282 2.32 -20.54 -19.39
C LYS A 282 2.70 -21.12 -20.75
N LYS A 283 2.74 -20.30 -21.81
CA LYS A 283 3.15 -20.75 -23.14
C LYS A 283 4.64 -21.07 -23.20
N THR A 284 5.53 -20.25 -22.62
CA THR A 284 6.97 -20.55 -22.56
C THR A 284 7.22 -21.89 -21.88
N ILE A 285 6.57 -22.14 -20.73
CA ILE A 285 6.66 -23.43 -20.01
C ILE A 285 6.19 -24.61 -20.88
N ILE A 286 5.16 -24.44 -21.71
CA ILE A 286 4.67 -25.47 -22.62
C ILE A 286 5.65 -25.65 -23.80
N ASP A 287 6.03 -24.58 -24.47
CA ASP A 287 6.93 -24.58 -25.63
C ASP A 287 8.30 -25.21 -25.27
N ASP A 288 8.87 -24.87 -24.09
CA ASP A 288 10.08 -25.49 -23.53
C ASP A 288 9.86 -27.00 -23.30
N SER A 289 8.75 -27.39 -22.65
CA SER A 289 8.45 -28.81 -22.38
C SER A 289 8.24 -29.65 -23.66
N THR A 290 7.84 -29.02 -24.76
CA THR A 290 7.75 -29.67 -26.09
C THR A 290 9.06 -29.62 -26.88
N SER A 291 10.02 -28.79 -26.48
CA SER A 291 11.31 -28.64 -27.17
C SER A 291 12.35 -29.65 -26.66
N GLU A 292 12.29 -30.07 -25.39
CA GLU A 292 13.20 -31.06 -24.81
C GLU A 292 13.07 -32.48 -25.43
N THR A 293 12.09 -32.74 -26.31
CA THR A 293 11.89 -34.06 -26.95
C THR A 293 12.56 -34.23 -28.32
N ILE A 294 13.16 -33.19 -28.93
CA ILE A 294 13.79 -33.29 -30.26
C ILE A 294 15.16 -32.60 -30.34
N SER A 295 16.14 -33.33 -30.87
CA SER A 295 17.52 -32.95 -31.26
C SER A 295 18.61 -32.97 -30.16
N SER A 296 19.37 -34.07 -30.16
CA SER A 296 20.59 -34.25 -29.36
C SER A 296 21.85 -34.23 -30.24
N SER A 297 22.46 -33.05 -30.49
CA SER A 297 23.83 -32.97 -31.05
C SER A 297 24.50 -31.58 -30.94
N VAL A 298 25.58 -31.53 -30.14
CA VAL A 298 26.88 -30.83 -30.27
C VAL A 298 27.00 -29.55 -31.16
N PRO A 299 27.68 -28.46 -30.71
CA PRO A 299 27.37 -27.08 -31.14
C PRO A 299 28.35 -26.43 -32.15
N SER A 300 27.93 -25.32 -32.79
CA SER A 300 28.86 -24.29 -33.29
C SER A 300 28.25 -22.88 -33.52
N VAL A 301 29.03 -21.86 -33.11
CA VAL A 301 29.27 -20.53 -33.73
C VAL A 301 28.11 -19.60 -34.18
N ASN A 302 28.11 -18.39 -33.59
CA ASN A 302 27.64 -17.07 -34.07
C ASN A 302 26.46 -16.94 -35.06
N LYS A 303 25.43 -16.17 -34.65
CA LYS A 303 24.93 -15.09 -35.52
C LYS A 303 24.33 -13.91 -34.76
N THR A 304 24.76 -12.71 -35.13
CA THR A 304 24.16 -11.42 -34.71
C THR A 304 22.94 -11.10 -35.56
N ILE A 305 21.83 -10.68 -34.94
CA ILE A 305 20.73 -9.79 -35.40
C ILE A 305 19.65 -9.88 -34.29
N GLY A 306 18.99 -8.80 -33.85
CA GLY A 306 19.11 -7.40 -34.27
C GLY A 306 17.77 -6.71 -34.45
N ILE A 307 16.86 -6.78 -33.46
CA ILE A 307 15.58 -6.05 -33.49
C ILE A 307 15.47 -5.12 -32.28
N ILE A 308 15.58 -3.83 -32.61
CA ILE A 308 15.04 -2.64 -31.95
C ILE A 308 14.06 -2.93 -30.81
N ASN A 309 14.36 -2.40 -29.61
CA ASN A 309 13.33 -2.12 -28.61
C ASN A 309 13.30 -0.60 -28.38
N VAL A 310 12.11 -0.01 -28.42
CA VAL A 310 11.92 1.45 -28.57
C VAL A 310 12.09 2.16 -27.23
N TYR A 311 12.60 3.39 -27.28
CA TYR A 311 12.67 4.30 -26.14
C TYR A 311 11.30 4.44 -25.45
N ASN A 312 11.29 4.38 -24.12
CA ASN A 312 10.32 5.16 -23.35
C ASN A 312 10.97 5.62 -22.04
N SER A 313 11.17 6.94 -21.95
CA SER A 313 11.95 7.59 -20.91
C SER A 313 11.06 8.49 -20.04
N SER A 314 10.86 8.09 -18.79
CA SER A 314 10.39 8.98 -17.71
C SER A 314 10.75 8.32 -16.37
N THR A 315 11.89 8.65 -15.76
CA THR A 315 12.02 9.77 -14.79
C THR A 315 11.11 9.60 -13.57
N ASP A 316 11.35 8.57 -12.76
CA ASP A 316 10.71 8.38 -11.45
C ASP A 316 11.51 9.14 -10.37
N THR A 317 11.02 10.29 -9.94
CA THR A 317 11.66 11.12 -8.90
C THR A 317 10.93 11.01 -7.55
N LYS A 318 11.72 10.59 -6.55
CA LYS A 318 11.40 10.54 -5.11
C LYS A 318 10.29 11.49 -4.64
N SER A 319 9.27 10.96 -3.97
CA SER A 319 9.06 11.20 -2.53
C SER A 319 7.75 10.64 -1.98
N ARG A 320 7.80 9.81 -0.92
CA ARG A 320 6.76 9.78 0.12
C ARG A 320 7.22 9.08 1.39
N LYS A 321 7.32 9.85 2.49
CA LYS A 321 7.22 9.33 3.85
C LYS A 321 5.77 8.86 4.08
N ARG A 322 5.56 7.82 4.90
CA ARG A 322 4.38 7.71 5.76
C ARG A 322 4.88 7.92 7.20
N ALA A 323 4.38 8.87 7.98
CA ALA A 323 2.98 9.11 8.36
C ALA A 323 2.43 7.91 9.16
N MET A 324 2.72 7.92 10.46
CA MET A 324 2.34 6.89 11.42
C MET A 324 1.02 7.31 12.09
N THR A 325 -0.05 6.53 11.91
CA THR A 325 -1.41 6.98 12.26
C THR A 325 -1.68 6.92 13.76
N LEU A 326 -2.46 7.89 14.26
CA LEU A 326 -2.82 8.09 15.68
C LEU A 326 -3.37 6.84 16.40
N ASP A 327 -4.02 5.94 15.64
CA ASP A 327 -4.43 4.59 16.03
C ASP A 327 -3.33 3.80 16.77
N THR A 328 -2.08 3.96 16.34
CA THR A 328 -0.91 3.26 16.90
C THR A 328 -0.63 3.76 18.33
N LEU A 329 -0.61 5.07 18.52
CA LEU A 329 -0.34 5.72 19.81
C LEU A 329 -1.44 5.46 20.84
N LEU A 330 -2.71 5.38 20.41
CA LEU A 330 -3.82 5.03 21.29
C LEU A 330 -3.74 3.57 21.76
N ARG A 331 -3.36 2.64 20.87
CA ARG A 331 -3.19 1.20 21.23
C ARG A 331 -2.03 0.96 22.18
N GLU A 332 -0.96 1.74 22.10
CA GLU A 332 0.15 1.65 23.06
C GLU A 332 -0.30 2.17 24.43
N ASN A 333 -0.94 3.34 24.51
CA ASN A 333 -1.42 3.89 25.78
C ASN A 333 -2.42 2.97 26.51
N GLU A 334 -3.35 2.31 25.80
CA GLU A 334 -4.21 1.29 26.42
C GLU A 334 -3.46 0.03 26.87
N LYS A 335 -2.40 -0.38 26.15
CA LYS A 335 -1.54 -1.50 26.56
C LYS A 335 -0.77 -1.19 27.84
N GLN A 336 -0.11 -0.02 27.92
CA GLN A 336 0.58 0.45 29.12
C GLN A 336 -0.36 0.43 30.34
N LYS A 337 -1.59 0.95 30.20
CA LYS A 337 -2.58 0.99 31.30
C LYS A 337 -2.99 -0.39 31.81
N ARG A 338 -3.11 -1.40 30.93
CA ARG A 338 -3.44 -2.78 31.31
C ARG A 338 -2.25 -3.55 31.89
N LEU A 339 -1.03 -3.30 31.42
CA LEU A 339 0.18 -3.90 31.97
C LEU A 339 0.45 -3.42 33.41
N ASN A 340 0.31 -2.12 33.67
CA ASN A 340 0.50 -1.53 35.00
C ASN A 340 -0.57 -1.95 36.04
N THR A 341 -1.62 -2.69 35.65
CA THR A 341 -2.64 -3.24 36.57
C THR A 341 -2.49 -4.75 36.84
N GLN A 342 -1.46 -5.42 36.30
CA GLN A 342 -1.21 -6.85 36.55
C GLN A 342 0.18 -7.16 37.14
N SER A 343 1.07 -6.18 37.29
CA SER A 343 2.43 -6.36 37.80
C SER A 343 2.60 -6.03 39.29
N SER A 344 1.67 -6.46 40.16
CA SER A 344 1.77 -6.19 41.61
C SER A 344 1.05 -7.22 42.51
N HIS A 345 1.38 -8.52 42.43
CA HIS A 345 1.29 -9.47 43.56
C HIS A 345 1.96 -10.84 43.29
N SER A 346 3.26 -10.95 43.56
CA SER A 346 3.99 -12.14 44.06
C SER A 346 5.47 -11.74 44.23
N SER A 347 6.22 -12.14 45.27
CA SER A 347 5.95 -13.06 46.39
C SER A 347 6.86 -12.77 47.60
N SER A 348 6.37 -13.08 48.82
CA SER A 348 7.16 -13.45 50.01
C SER A 348 6.24 -14.21 50.99
N ASN A 349 6.81 -14.92 51.98
CA ASN A 349 6.12 -16.03 52.66
C ASN A 349 6.42 -16.11 54.17
N ALA A 350 5.56 -16.84 54.91
CA ALA A 350 5.61 -17.21 56.33
C ALA A 350 5.39 -16.09 57.38
N GLY A 351 4.77 -16.44 58.53
CA GLY A 351 4.69 -15.53 59.70
C GLY A 351 3.41 -15.55 60.55
N SER A 352 3.09 -16.68 61.20
CA SER A 352 2.43 -16.80 62.52
C SER A 352 1.43 -15.73 63.08
N THR A 353 0.21 -16.21 63.38
CA THR A 353 -0.61 -15.94 64.60
C THR A 353 -1.17 -14.53 64.94
N SER A 354 -2.51 -14.48 65.14
CA SER A 354 -3.28 -13.57 66.03
C SER A 354 -3.34 -12.07 65.66
N SER A 355 -4.29 -11.23 66.10
CA SER A 355 -5.72 -11.40 66.49
C SER A 355 -6.37 -9.98 66.68
N ILE A 356 -7.67 -9.91 67.01
CA ILE A 356 -8.35 -8.78 67.72
C ILE A 356 -8.71 -7.49 66.92
N THR A 357 -10.00 -7.39 66.59
CA THR A 357 -10.97 -6.24 66.67
C THR A 357 -10.78 -4.84 66.02
N ASN A 358 -11.87 -4.43 65.34
CA ASN A 358 -12.64 -3.17 65.46
C ASN A 358 -12.05 -1.76 65.17
N GLY A 359 -12.86 -0.97 64.43
CA GLY A 359 -12.89 0.51 64.45
C GLY A 359 -11.95 1.20 63.44
N GLY A 360 -12.23 2.40 62.92
CA GLY A 360 -13.45 3.23 63.05
C GLY A 360 -13.15 4.70 63.39
N VAL A 361 -13.92 5.63 62.78
CA VAL A 361 -13.95 7.09 63.06
C VAL A 361 -12.80 7.91 62.44
N SER A 362 -13.05 9.21 62.26
CA SER A 362 -12.22 10.27 61.63
C SER A 362 -12.01 11.40 62.66
N PRO A 363 -11.89 12.70 62.31
CA PRO A 363 -10.92 13.40 61.46
C PRO A 363 -9.93 14.27 62.30
N ASN A 364 -8.98 14.99 61.67
CA ASN A 364 -8.82 16.47 61.82
C ASN A 364 -7.59 17.09 61.10
N LEU A 365 -7.68 18.42 60.89
CA LEU A 365 -6.66 19.39 60.43
C LEU A 365 -6.05 20.12 61.68
N PRO A 366 -5.25 21.23 61.65
CA PRO A 366 -4.68 22.06 60.55
C PRO A 366 -3.20 22.57 60.74
N LYS A 367 -2.74 23.44 59.79
CA LYS A 367 -1.58 24.40 59.85
C LYS A 367 -0.15 23.78 59.77
N GLY A 368 0.85 24.43 59.14
CA GLY A 368 0.87 25.64 58.29
C GLY A 368 2.30 26.16 57.98
N THR A 369 2.42 27.19 57.10
CA THR A 369 3.65 27.93 56.66
C THR A 369 4.69 27.14 55.82
N LEU A 370 5.51 27.74 54.93
CA LEU A 370 5.78 29.17 54.61
C LEU A 370 5.89 29.42 53.07
N ASN A 371 6.12 30.67 52.63
CA ASN A 371 5.81 31.22 51.28
C ASN A 371 7.00 31.38 50.28
N PRO A 372 6.76 31.80 49.00
CA PRO A 372 7.67 31.60 47.84
C PRO A 372 8.33 32.89 47.27
N LEU A 373 8.89 32.82 46.05
CA LEU A 373 9.25 33.96 45.18
C LEU A 373 8.62 33.85 43.78
N VAL A 374 8.52 34.99 43.06
CA VAL A 374 7.61 35.24 41.94
C VAL A 374 8.22 36.20 40.89
N ASN A 375 7.87 36.01 39.61
CA ASN A 375 7.93 36.87 38.41
C ASN A 375 8.96 38.03 38.29
N HIS A 376 9.53 38.16 37.08
CA HIS A 376 9.72 39.47 36.43
C HIS A 376 9.47 39.41 34.91
N ILE A 377 9.16 40.57 34.32
CA ILE A 377 8.62 40.80 32.97
C ILE A 377 9.09 42.18 32.46
N ASN A 378 9.09 42.38 31.14
CA ASN A 378 9.17 43.64 30.34
C ASN A 378 10.53 44.21 29.86
N ASN A 379 10.50 44.53 28.55
CA ASN A 379 11.06 45.67 27.79
C ASN A 379 12.59 45.87 27.62
N ILE A 380 13.00 46.11 26.35
CA ILE A 380 13.45 47.42 25.81
C ILE A 380 13.40 47.36 24.25
N GLU A 381 13.47 48.50 23.57
CA GLU A 381 13.10 48.73 22.16
C GLU A 381 14.31 48.98 21.22
N GLU A 382 14.00 48.97 19.90
CA GLU A 382 14.62 49.64 18.72
C GLU A 382 16.10 50.13 18.71
N GLU A 383 16.82 49.81 17.61
CA GLU A 383 17.38 50.83 16.69
C GLU A 383 17.78 50.25 15.30
N GLU A 384 17.97 51.13 14.31
CA GLU A 384 18.25 50.86 12.87
C GLU A 384 19.76 50.56 12.58
N SER A 385 20.30 50.33 11.37
CA SER A 385 19.95 50.55 9.94
C SER A 385 20.78 49.56 9.05
N ASP A 386 20.98 49.59 7.72
CA ASP A 386 20.71 50.51 6.59
C ASP A 386 20.81 49.74 5.21
N ARG A 387 20.56 50.42 4.07
CA ARG A 387 21.08 50.23 2.68
C ARG A 387 21.29 48.80 2.10
N CYS A 388 20.55 48.40 1.04
CA CYS A 388 20.76 48.68 -0.42
C CYS A 388 21.89 47.86 -1.11
N SER A 389 21.78 47.42 -2.39
CA SER A 389 20.70 47.50 -3.39
C SER A 389 20.96 46.63 -4.64
N SER A 390 19.88 46.15 -5.30
CA SER A 390 19.71 45.92 -6.76
C SER A 390 20.73 45.13 -7.62
N THR A 391 20.23 44.08 -8.31
CA THR A 391 20.56 43.60 -9.69
C THR A 391 22.04 43.40 -10.10
N SER A 392 22.45 42.28 -10.69
CA SER A 392 21.92 41.76 -11.97
C SER A 392 22.28 40.30 -12.26
N SER A 393 21.94 39.83 -13.47
CA SER A 393 22.07 38.48 -14.02
C SER A 393 23.49 37.95 -14.27
N SER A 394 23.70 36.66 -14.01
CA SER A 394 24.20 35.70 -15.01
C SER A 394 23.89 34.24 -14.61
N GLU A 395 23.89 33.34 -15.59
CA GLU A 395 23.83 31.89 -15.37
C GLU A 395 25.22 31.39 -14.93
N ASP A 396 25.30 30.38 -14.06
CA ASP A 396 26.45 29.47 -14.02
C ASP A 396 26.14 28.15 -13.30
N GLN A 397 26.87 27.09 -13.63
CA GLN A 397 26.63 25.73 -13.12
C GLN A 397 27.37 25.51 -11.80
N GLN A 398 26.71 24.95 -10.77
CA GLN A 398 27.39 24.49 -9.55
C GLN A 398 27.04 23.04 -9.18
N ASP A 399 28.10 22.26 -8.98
CA ASP A 399 28.11 20.82 -8.75
C ASP A 399 28.16 20.54 -7.25
N TYR A 400 27.08 19.96 -6.69
CA TYR A 400 26.92 19.75 -5.25
C TYR A 400 27.70 18.53 -4.72
N SER A 401 29.02 18.65 -4.76
CA SER A 401 29.93 17.75 -4.05
C SER A 401 29.93 18.04 -2.53
N TYR A 402 29.15 17.26 -1.78
CA TYR A 402 29.23 17.29 -0.31
C TYR A 402 30.47 16.54 0.19
N ALA A 403 31.53 17.30 0.48
CA ALA A 403 32.78 16.75 1.01
C ALA A 403 32.58 16.13 2.41
N ILE A 404 32.98 14.87 2.57
CA ILE A 404 32.98 14.19 3.87
C ILE A 404 34.20 14.65 4.67
N GLN A 405 33.97 15.49 5.67
CA GLN A 405 35.01 15.90 6.62
C GLN A 405 35.21 14.78 7.65
N ARG A 406 36.20 13.91 7.42
CA ARG A 406 36.64 12.90 8.40
C ARG A 406 37.35 13.57 9.59
N SER A 407 36.84 13.36 10.80
CA SER A 407 37.65 13.50 12.02
C SER A 407 38.44 12.21 12.24
N SER A 408 39.74 12.34 12.52
CA SER A 408 40.68 11.21 12.53
C SER A 408 40.88 10.59 13.92
N SER A 409 39.79 10.24 14.59
CA SER A 409 39.81 9.49 15.85
C SER A 409 38.62 8.54 15.93
N LEU A 410 38.88 7.26 16.22
CA LEU A 410 37.82 6.29 16.51
C LEU A 410 37.08 6.73 17.78
N PRO A 411 35.75 6.99 17.75
CA PRO A 411 35.03 7.40 18.94
C PRO A 411 35.08 6.30 20.01
N ALA A 412 35.27 6.70 21.26
CA ALA A 412 35.41 5.75 22.36
C ALA A 412 34.12 4.93 22.55
N MET A 413 34.27 3.61 22.59
CA MET A 413 33.20 2.68 22.98
C MET A 413 32.68 3.07 24.37
N TRP A 414 31.35 3.11 24.52
CA TRP A 414 30.69 3.55 25.76
C TRP A 414 31.07 2.69 26.97
N ILE A 415 30.85 3.25 28.17
CA ILE A 415 31.11 2.61 29.47
C ILE A 415 30.41 1.24 29.61
N ASP A 416 29.29 1.03 28.92
CA ASP A 416 28.55 -0.23 28.89
C ASP A 416 28.97 -1.21 27.76
N GLY A 417 30.07 -0.92 27.04
CA GLY A 417 30.65 -1.82 26.02
C GLY A 417 29.82 -1.97 24.74
N ARG A 418 28.85 -1.07 24.52
CA ARG A 418 27.87 -1.12 23.44
C ARG A 418 28.04 0.03 22.44
N ALA A 419 27.75 -0.25 21.18
CA ALA A 419 27.58 0.78 20.16
C ALA A 419 26.22 1.47 20.27
N ASP A 420 26.06 2.64 19.66
CA ASP A 420 24.74 3.27 19.55
C ASP A 420 23.89 2.53 18.51
N LYS A 421 24.44 2.29 17.32
CA LYS A 421 23.73 1.67 16.19
C LYS A 421 24.41 0.40 15.70
N VAL A 422 23.64 -0.69 15.57
CA VAL A 422 24.11 -1.99 15.08
C VAL A 422 23.45 -2.34 13.76
N TYR A 423 24.25 -2.51 12.71
CA TYR A 423 23.78 -2.74 11.34
C TYR A 423 23.92 -4.20 10.93
N THR A 424 23.00 -4.71 10.11
CA THR A 424 23.20 -5.96 9.34
C THR A 424 22.42 -5.93 8.03
N ILE A 425 22.83 -6.73 7.04
CA ILE A 425 22.13 -6.87 5.75
C ILE A 425 22.02 -8.33 5.34
N GLY A 426 20.82 -8.76 4.95
CA GLY A 426 20.54 -10.15 4.61
C GLY A 426 19.27 -10.38 3.78
N CYS A 427 19.01 -11.66 3.47
CA CYS A 427 17.81 -12.09 2.76
C CYS A 427 16.61 -12.22 3.69
N PHE A 428 16.79 -12.84 4.86
CA PHE A 428 15.73 -13.14 5.83
C PHE A 428 14.53 -13.92 5.26
N ASP A 429 14.80 -14.81 4.29
CA ASP A 429 13.83 -15.73 3.68
C ASP A 429 13.53 -16.94 4.58
N LEU A 430 12.26 -17.36 4.64
CA LEU A 430 11.73 -18.30 5.64
C LEU A 430 12.16 -17.88 7.05
N PHE A 431 11.59 -16.78 7.56
CA PHE A 431 12.07 -16.20 8.83
C PHE A 431 11.97 -17.21 9.99
N HIS A 432 13.13 -17.57 10.57
CA HIS A 432 13.30 -18.74 11.43
C HIS A 432 14.17 -18.46 12.64
N GLU A 433 14.30 -19.43 13.55
CA GLU A 433 14.98 -19.29 14.84
C GLU A 433 16.40 -18.72 14.73
N GLY A 434 17.23 -19.19 13.79
CA GLY A 434 18.55 -18.60 13.55
C GLY A 434 18.55 -17.10 13.20
N HIS A 435 17.57 -16.62 12.43
CA HIS A 435 17.39 -15.19 12.16
C HIS A 435 16.95 -14.43 13.42
N ARG A 436 16.04 -15.01 14.22
CA ARG A 436 15.61 -14.43 15.51
C ARG A 436 16.77 -14.29 16.48
N LEU A 437 17.58 -15.33 16.64
CA LEU A 437 18.72 -15.35 17.56
C LEU A 437 19.84 -14.39 17.12
N LEU A 438 20.08 -14.23 15.82
CA LEU A 438 21.01 -13.23 15.31
C LEU A 438 20.59 -11.81 15.75
N LEU A 439 19.35 -11.41 15.46
CA LEU A 439 18.82 -10.08 15.80
C LEU A 439 18.71 -9.88 17.33
N GLN A 440 18.35 -10.93 18.09
CA GLN A 440 18.31 -10.89 19.55
C GLN A 440 19.72 -10.71 20.17
N ARG A 441 20.76 -11.31 19.59
CA ARG A 441 22.16 -11.10 20.01
C ARG A 441 22.67 -9.71 19.61
N MET A 442 22.24 -9.15 18.48
CA MET A 442 22.63 -7.77 18.08
C MET A 442 22.26 -6.73 19.13
N LYS A 443 21.09 -6.86 19.79
CA LYS A 443 20.67 -5.99 20.91
C LYS A 443 21.56 -6.07 22.17
N GLN A 444 22.51 -7.01 22.24
CA GLN A 444 23.53 -7.06 23.29
C GLN A 444 24.75 -6.20 22.95
N PHE A 445 24.97 -5.86 21.67
CA PHE A 445 26.14 -5.12 21.20
C PHE A 445 25.86 -3.66 20.84
N GLY A 446 24.60 -3.23 20.85
CA GLY A 446 24.26 -1.82 20.72
C GLY A 446 22.81 -1.48 21.08
N ARG A 447 22.49 -0.19 21.02
CA ARG A 447 21.24 0.40 21.54
C ARG A 447 20.11 0.32 20.51
N GLU A 448 20.40 0.57 19.25
CA GLU A 448 19.48 0.49 18.10
C GLU A 448 19.95 -0.60 17.12
N VAL A 449 19.05 -1.47 16.66
CA VAL A 449 19.32 -2.51 15.64
C VAL A 449 18.67 -2.12 14.31
N ILE A 450 19.50 -1.93 13.28
CA ILE A 450 19.13 -1.39 11.97
C ILE A 450 19.39 -2.46 10.90
N VAL A 451 18.37 -2.89 10.16
CA VAL A 451 18.47 -4.07 9.27
C VAL A 451 18.11 -3.76 7.82
N GLY A 452 19.06 -4.04 6.91
CA GLY A 452 18.82 -4.06 5.47
C GLY A 452 18.27 -5.40 5.00
N VAL A 453 17.14 -5.38 4.30
CA VAL A 453 16.50 -6.57 3.72
C VAL A 453 16.53 -6.44 2.20
N HIS A 454 17.21 -7.35 1.50
CA HIS A 454 17.23 -7.32 0.04
C HIS A 454 15.84 -7.55 -0.56
N ASP A 455 15.51 -6.82 -1.62
CA ASP A 455 14.29 -7.05 -2.38
C ASP A 455 14.32 -8.41 -3.11
N SER A 456 13.16 -9.02 -3.38
CA SER A 456 13.09 -10.35 -3.99
C SER A 456 13.74 -10.44 -5.39
N ARG A 457 13.76 -9.36 -6.19
CA ARG A 457 14.45 -9.31 -7.49
C ARG A 457 15.97 -9.35 -7.32
N SER A 458 16.50 -8.66 -6.30
CA SER A 458 17.94 -8.72 -5.99
C SER A 458 18.35 -10.06 -5.40
N ILE A 459 17.52 -10.72 -4.59
CA ILE A 459 17.79 -12.09 -4.12
C ILE A 459 17.80 -13.08 -5.30
N GLN A 460 16.83 -12.97 -6.23
CA GLN A 460 16.82 -13.79 -7.44
C GLN A 460 18.12 -13.62 -8.25
N LYS A 461 18.62 -12.39 -8.40
CA LYS A 461 19.91 -12.12 -9.08
C LYS A 461 21.16 -12.55 -8.29
N LEU A 462 21.11 -12.54 -6.95
CA LEU A 462 22.25 -12.89 -6.08
C LEU A 462 22.41 -14.39 -5.85
N LYS A 463 21.31 -15.15 -5.92
CA LYS A 463 21.25 -16.56 -5.51
C LYS A 463 20.56 -17.47 -6.54
N ASN A 464 20.36 -16.97 -7.75
CA ASN A 464 19.63 -17.58 -8.88
C ASN A 464 18.20 -18.11 -8.57
N ARG A 465 17.69 -17.84 -7.35
CA ARG A 465 16.47 -18.44 -6.82
C ARG A 465 15.58 -17.39 -6.16
N VAL A 466 14.27 -17.51 -6.37
CA VAL A 466 13.28 -16.64 -5.75
C VAL A 466 13.21 -16.95 -4.22
N PRO A 467 13.09 -15.95 -3.34
CA PRO A 467 12.75 -16.19 -1.94
C PRO A 467 11.28 -16.66 -1.84
N ILE A 468 10.97 -17.51 -0.85
CA ILE A 468 9.60 -17.98 -0.63
C ILE A 468 8.78 -16.87 0.05
N ASP A 469 9.37 -16.16 1.01
CA ASP A 469 8.73 -14.98 1.61
C ASP A 469 8.89 -13.75 0.70
N GLY A 470 7.79 -13.04 0.43
CA GLY A 470 7.80 -11.75 -0.27
C GLY A 470 8.56 -10.67 0.51
N THR A 471 9.08 -9.63 -0.18
CA THR A 471 9.89 -8.57 0.44
C THR A 471 9.22 -7.94 1.66
N GLU A 472 7.92 -7.62 1.57
CA GLU A 472 7.15 -7.05 2.68
C GLU A 472 7.09 -8.02 3.86
N THR A 473 6.78 -9.30 3.63
CA THR A 473 6.75 -10.35 4.67
C THR A 473 8.10 -10.47 5.39
N ARG A 474 9.22 -10.47 4.64
CA ARG A 474 10.57 -10.56 5.22
C ARG A 474 10.91 -9.31 6.05
N MET A 475 10.59 -8.12 5.56
CA MET A 475 10.75 -6.87 6.32
C MET A 475 9.88 -6.84 7.58
N LEU A 476 8.61 -7.26 7.51
CA LEU A 476 7.69 -7.31 8.64
C LEU A 476 8.10 -8.34 9.70
N ASN A 477 8.71 -9.46 9.30
CA ASN A 477 9.22 -10.46 10.24
C ASN A 477 10.51 -9.97 10.94
N VAL A 478 11.43 -9.35 10.21
CA VAL A 478 12.64 -8.70 10.77
C VAL A 478 12.27 -7.56 11.72
N LYS A 479 11.30 -6.71 11.38
CA LYS A 479 10.88 -5.53 12.16
C LYS A 479 10.34 -5.86 13.56
N ARG A 480 10.03 -7.13 13.85
CA ARG A 480 9.68 -7.60 15.22
C ARG A 480 10.87 -7.63 16.18
N TYR A 481 12.09 -7.63 15.65
CA TYR A 481 13.35 -7.77 16.40
C TYR A 481 14.36 -6.66 16.11
N ALA A 482 14.03 -5.75 15.19
CA ALA A 482 14.87 -4.64 14.73
C ALA A 482 14.17 -3.30 14.93
N ASP A 483 14.92 -2.31 15.37
CA ASP A 483 14.42 -0.97 15.70
C ASP A 483 14.23 -0.15 14.42
N GLU A 484 15.06 -0.34 13.40
CA GLU A 484 14.82 0.11 12.02
C GLU A 484 15.00 -1.02 10.98
N VAL A 485 14.25 -0.94 9.88
CA VAL A 485 14.33 -1.89 8.76
C VAL A 485 14.19 -1.14 7.43
N TYR A 486 15.10 -1.35 6.50
CA TYR A 486 15.11 -0.71 5.18
C TYR A 486 15.24 -1.75 4.05
N CYS A 487 14.76 -1.39 2.85
CA CYS A 487 14.83 -2.25 1.67
C CYS A 487 16.12 -1.98 0.89
N VAL A 488 16.87 -3.03 0.56
CA VAL A 488 18.06 -2.97 -0.32
C VAL A 488 17.63 -3.41 -1.72
N ALA A 489 17.35 -2.42 -2.58
CA ALA A 489 16.98 -2.62 -3.97
C ALA A 489 18.24 -2.68 -4.86
N GLY A 490 19.07 -3.70 -4.64
CA GLY A 490 20.29 -3.94 -5.37
C GLY A 490 20.96 -5.26 -4.98
N THR A 491 21.77 -5.81 -5.88
CA THR A 491 22.66 -6.95 -5.61
C THR A 491 23.85 -6.52 -4.74
N ASP A 492 24.37 -5.32 -4.98
CA ASP A 492 25.36 -4.66 -4.12
C ASP A 492 24.67 -3.72 -3.11
N PRO A 493 24.87 -3.92 -1.79
CA PRO A 493 24.36 -3.01 -0.76
C PRO A 493 25.15 -1.70 -0.63
N SER A 494 26.33 -1.54 -1.24
CA SER A 494 27.31 -0.49 -0.89
C SER A 494 26.74 0.93 -0.83
N ASN A 495 25.92 1.32 -1.82
CA ASN A 495 25.30 2.64 -1.84
C ASN A 495 24.21 2.80 -0.76
N PHE A 496 23.48 1.73 -0.43
CA PHE A 496 22.50 1.74 0.66
C PHE A 496 23.18 1.85 2.02
N VAL A 497 24.34 1.19 2.22
CA VAL A 497 25.16 1.37 3.44
C VAL A 497 25.59 2.85 3.57
N LYS A 498 26.19 3.43 2.52
CA LYS A 498 26.62 4.84 2.52
C LYS A 498 25.48 5.84 2.79
N CYS A 499 24.25 5.52 2.39
CA CYS A 499 23.08 6.37 2.61
C CYS A 499 22.29 6.11 3.91
N ILE A 500 22.48 4.98 4.60
CA ILE A 500 21.78 4.68 5.86
C ILE A 500 22.68 4.91 7.10
N VAL A 501 23.99 4.87 6.93
CA VAL A 501 24.96 5.13 8.01
C VAL A 501 25.07 6.64 8.23
N HIS A 502 24.13 7.16 9.02
CA HIS A 502 24.12 8.53 9.50
C HIS A 502 24.30 8.55 11.02
N LEU A 503 25.49 9.01 11.41
CA LEU A 503 25.94 9.14 12.79
C LEU A 503 26.01 10.64 13.14
N ARG A 504 25.49 11.00 14.30
CA ARG A 504 25.74 12.32 14.91
C ARG A 504 27.14 12.35 15.51
N GLU A 505 27.61 13.55 15.88
CA GLU A 505 28.85 13.71 16.62
C GLU A 505 28.86 12.80 17.86
N ASN A 506 29.93 12.01 18.00
CA ASN A 506 30.15 11.01 19.05
C ASN A 506 29.21 9.78 19.05
N GLU A 507 28.39 9.55 18.02
CA GLU A 507 27.68 8.26 17.87
C GLU A 507 28.60 7.16 17.32
N THR A 508 28.41 5.94 17.84
CA THR A 508 29.18 4.74 17.47
C THR A 508 28.37 3.75 16.65
N ALA A 509 28.99 3.15 15.64
CA ALA A 509 28.39 2.11 14.79
C ALA A 509 29.13 0.77 14.90
N LEU A 510 28.39 -0.33 14.69
CA LEU A 510 28.94 -1.68 14.59
C LEU A 510 28.17 -2.47 13.52
N TYR A 511 28.85 -3.16 12.61
CA TYR A 511 28.20 -4.11 11.72
C TYR A 511 28.26 -5.52 12.31
N VAL A 512 27.15 -6.24 12.31
CA VAL A 512 27.07 -7.61 12.85
C VAL A 512 26.55 -8.58 11.80
N ARG A 513 27.17 -9.76 11.70
CA ARG A 513 26.78 -10.83 10.77
C ARG A 513 26.97 -12.21 11.42
N GLY A 514 26.36 -13.24 10.86
CA GLY A 514 26.80 -14.61 11.11
C GLY A 514 28.21 -14.85 10.54
N ASP A 515 28.96 -15.76 11.16
CA ASP A 515 30.25 -16.24 10.67
C ASP A 515 30.14 -17.18 9.44
N ASP A 516 28.91 -17.56 9.06
CA ASP A 516 28.58 -18.40 7.90
C ASP A 516 28.95 -17.78 6.54
N MET A 517 29.08 -16.45 6.47
CA MET A 517 29.43 -15.74 5.24
C MET A 517 30.33 -14.54 5.54
N ALA A 518 31.60 -14.83 5.81
CA ALA A 518 32.64 -13.85 6.16
C ALA A 518 33.03 -12.93 4.99
N ASP A 519 32.99 -13.41 3.74
CA ASP A 519 33.09 -12.58 2.55
C ASP A 519 31.67 -12.27 2.03
N PHE A 520 31.30 -11.00 1.99
CA PHE A 520 29.94 -10.56 1.66
C PHE A 520 29.94 -9.26 0.83
N PRO A 521 28.95 -9.09 -0.08
CA PRO A 521 28.82 -7.86 -0.86
C PRO A 521 28.82 -6.60 0.02
N SER A 522 29.51 -5.55 -0.42
CA SER A 522 29.80 -4.31 0.33
C SER A 522 30.72 -4.41 1.56
N ARG A 523 31.33 -5.57 1.90
CA ARG A 523 32.21 -5.70 3.08
C ARG A 523 33.28 -4.59 3.19
N HIS A 524 33.97 -4.28 2.10
CA HIS A 524 34.98 -3.21 2.07
C HIS A 524 34.42 -1.81 2.40
N VAL A 525 33.19 -1.49 1.99
CA VAL A 525 32.49 -0.24 2.35
C VAL A 525 32.05 -0.27 3.80
N VAL A 526 31.60 -1.41 4.31
CA VAL A 526 31.23 -1.56 5.71
C VAL A 526 32.46 -1.36 6.61
N GLU A 527 33.59 -2.00 6.30
CA GLU A 527 34.85 -1.86 7.06
C GLU A 527 35.47 -0.46 6.95
N GLU A 528 35.19 0.30 5.88
CA GLU A 528 35.55 1.73 5.78
C GLU A 528 34.71 2.63 6.72
N LEU A 529 33.48 2.22 7.05
CA LEU A 529 32.49 3.02 7.79
C LEU A 529 32.34 2.63 9.27
N MET A 530 32.54 1.35 9.62
CA MET A 530 32.38 0.83 10.98
C MET A 530 33.09 -0.51 11.20
N PRO A 531 33.44 -0.88 12.44
CA PRO A 531 33.96 -2.22 12.75
C PRO A 531 32.94 -3.32 12.41
N VAL A 532 33.43 -4.47 11.93
CA VAL A 532 32.64 -5.69 11.68
C VAL A 532 32.83 -6.69 12.82
N LYS A 533 31.73 -7.28 13.30
CA LYS A 533 31.73 -8.34 14.31
C LYS A 533 30.90 -9.54 13.86
N PHE A 534 31.55 -10.69 13.75
CA PHE A 534 30.89 -11.96 13.45
C PHE A 534 30.35 -12.61 14.72
N LEU A 535 29.21 -13.31 14.61
CA LEU A 535 28.57 -14.07 15.68
C LEU A 535 28.36 -15.52 15.23
N PRO A 536 28.47 -16.52 16.13
CA PRO A 536 28.39 -17.93 15.77
C PRO A 536 27.02 -18.30 15.20
N TYR A 537 27.01 -18.91 14.02
CA TYR A 537 25.80 -19.38 13.35
C TYR A 537 24.96 -20.31 14.23
N THR A 538 23.63 -20.29 14.02
CA THR A 538 22.71 -21.16 14.78
C THR A 538 22.64 -22.53 14.13
N ASN A 539 23.45 -23.47 14.64
CA ASN A 539 23.42 -24.86 14.20
C ASN A 539 22.01 -25.46 14.28
N GLY A 540 21.70 -26.33 13.31
CA GLY A 540 20.41 -27.01 13.20
C GLY A 540 19.47 -26.39 12.15
N VAL A 541 19.27 -25.06 12.16
CA VAL A 541 18.19 -24.37 11.43
C VAL A 541 18.73 -23.43 10.35
N SER A 542 18.26 -23.59 9.10
CA SER A 542 18.55 -22.66 7.99
C SER A 542 17.41 -22.62 6.97
N SER A 543 17.28 -21.50 6.22
CA SER A 543 16.31 -21.38 5.12
C SER A 543 16.45 -22.47 4.06
N THR A 544 17.66 -23.01 3.85
CA THR A 544 17.87 -24.11 2.88
C THR A 544 17.33 -25.44 3.43
N LYS A 545 17.52 -25.74 4.72
CA LYS A 545 16.93 -26.94 5.34
C LYS A 545 15.41 -26.87 5.41
N LEU A 546 14.87 -25.75 5.89
CA LEU A 546 13.42 -25.54 5.95
C LEU A 546 12.77 -25.61 4.57
N ARG A 547 13.48 -25.15 3.52
CA ARG A 547 13.06 -25.31 2.12
C ARG A 547 13.10 -26.78 1.68
N GLN A 548 14.13 -27.54 2.03
CA GLN A 548 14.20 -28.98 1.76
C GLN A 548 13.10 -29.76 2.49
N GLU A 549 12.82 -29.46 3.76
CA GLU A 549 11.73 -30.06 4.55
C GLU A 549 10.34 -29.71 3.98
N LEU A 550 10.14 -28.47 3.52
CA LEU A 550 8.90 -28.04 2.86
C LEU A 550 8.64 -28.80 1.54
N PHE A 551 9.71 -29.09 0.77
CA PHE A 551 9.61 -29.78 -0.52
C PHE A 551 9.77 -31.31 -0.45
N SER A 552 10.31 -31.88 0.63
CA SER A 552 10.46 -33.35 0.77
C SER A 552 9.14 -34.11 0.94
N HIS A 553 8.03 -33.39 1.18
CA HIS A 553 6.67 -33.93 1.18
C HIS A 553 5.96 -33.81 -0.18
N VAL A 554 6.59 -33.18 -1.17
CA VAL A 554 6.18 -33.21 -2.58
C VAL A 554 6.67 -34.54 -3.19
N LYS A 555 6.00 -35.04 -4.24
CA LYS A 555 6.28 -36.38 -4.77
C LYS A 555 7.66 -36.48 -5.43
N SER A 556 8.17 -37.72 -5.51
CA SER A 556 9.34 -38.11 -6.30
C SER A 556 9.34 -37.54 -7.72
N ASP A 557 8.14 -37.47 -8.31
CA ASP A 557 7.90 -37.12 -9.70
C ASP A 557 8.20 -35.63 -9.98
N ASP A 558 8.26 -34.80 -8.92
CA ASP A 558 8.62 -33.38 -8.97
C ASP A 558 10.13 -33.13 -8.72
N MET A 559 10.94 -34.15 -8.42
CA MET A 559 12.38 -33.97 -8.10
C MET A 559 13.19 -33.40 -9.27
N GLU A 560 12.92 -33.85 -10.50
CA GLU A 560 13.53 -33.29 -11.72
C GLU A 560 13.13 -31.82 -11.93
N HIS A 561 11.93 -31.45 -11.50
CA HIS A 561 11.48 -30.06 -11.51
C HIS A 561 12.13 -29.23 -10.39
N LEU A 562 12.51 -29.85 -9.26
CA LEU A 562 13.24 -29.21 -8.15
C LEU A 562 14.72 -28.99 -8.46
N GLU A 563 15.37 -29.83 -9.28
CA GLU A 563 16.72 -29.54 -9.78
C GLU A 563 16.72 -28.33 -10.72
N LYS A 564 15.67 -28.12 -11.54
CA LYS A 564 15.46 -26.90 -12.33
C LYS A 564 15.05 -25.66 -11.50
N ILE A 565 15.03 -25.73 -10.16
CA ILE A 565 14.58 -24.65 -9.24
C ILE A 565 15.67 -24.23 -8.21
N ASN A 566 16.76 -24.98 -8.05
CA ASN A 566 17.83 -24.71 -7.07
C ASN A 566 18.99 -23.86 -7.59
#